data_AF-A0A8I0AB03-F1
#
_entry.id   AF-A0A8I0AB03-F1
#
_cell.length_a   1.000
_cell.length_b   1.000
_cell.length_c   1.000
_cell.angle_alpha   90.00
_cell.angle_beta   90.00
_cell.angle_gamma   90.00
#
_symmetry.space_group_name_H-M   'P 1'
#
loop_
_entity.id
_entity.type
_entity.pdbx_description
1 polymer ?
#
loop_
_entity_poly.entity_id
_entity_poly.type
_entity_poly.pdbx_seq_one_letter_code
_entity_poly.pdbx_strand_id
1 'polypeptide(L)'
;MCQRLTYEEFVQKLRKWIIKAAHLPEDYVFFKKKEKTGITANGDRLFVVCAETDSGKDICGIFVEELYQDYVEGTSMENIEARVKCDLDRAGNMENTRYLNDYEKVREHLFLGLLNLEKHRHELKNAVYKTMGDIAITLYVHAGTLKDGITYLKVRSEYLETWGLEKDDVLHDALLNSYRILSPRIYDFKK
;
A
#
# COMPACT_ATOMS: atom_id res chain seq x y z
N MET A 1 9.20 2.57 39.39
CA MET A 1 9.61 1.79 38.19
C MET A 1 8.36 1.53 37.38
N CYS A 2 8.28 2.02 36.14
CA CYS A 2 7.17 1.70 35.25
C CYS A 2 7.36 0.25 34.80
N GLN A 3 6.45 -0.66 35.16
CA GLN A 3 6.51 -2.05 34.70
C GLN A 3 6.39 -2.06 33.18
N ARG A 4 7.37 -2.67 32.49
CA ARG A 4 7.29 -2.93 31.06
C ARG A 4 6.25 -4.00 30.82
N LEU A 5 5.38 -3.79 29.83
CA LEU A 5 4.40 -4.78 29.40
C LEU A 5 5.11 -6.03 28.90
N THR A 6 4.56 -7.21 29.22
CA THR A 6 4.89 -8.45 28.53
C THR A 6 4.47 -8.39 27.06
N TYR A 7 4.96 -9.31 26.24
CA TYR A 7 4.60 -9.34 24.80
C TYR A 7 3.09 -9.51 24.61
N GLU A 8 2.46 -10.42 25.35
CA GLU A 8 1.02 -10.65 25.29
C GLU A 8 0.21 -9.42 25.73
N GLU A 9 0.62 -8.75 26.82
CA GLU A 9 -0.03 -7.52 27.29
C GLU A 9 0.16 -6.37 26.29
N PHE A 10 1.33 -6.27 25.66
CA PHE A 10 1.61 -5.30 24.60
C PHE A 10 0.69 -5.52 23.40
N VAL A 11 0.62 -6.76 22.89
CA VAL A 11 -0.27 -7.13 21.76
C VAL A 11 -1.72 -6.81 22.10
N GLN A 12 -2.19 -7.16 23.29
CA GLN A 12 -3.56 -6.89 23.72
C GLN A 12 -3.84 -5.38 23.88
N LYS A 13 -2.88 -4.62 24.43
CA LYS A 13 -3.00 -3.17 24.59
C LYS A 13 -3.07 -2.49 23.22
N LEU A 14 -2.16 -2.85 22.31
CA LEU A 14 -2.13 -2.33 20.95
C LEU A 14 -3.41 -2.67 20.19
N ARG A 15 -3.89 -3.93 20.28
CA ARG A 15 -5.17 -4.36 19.70
C ARG A 15 -6.33 -3.47 20.16
N LYS A 16 -6.49 -3.31 21.48
CA LYS A 16 -7.57 -2.50 22.08
C LYS A 16 -7.47 -1.04 21.64
N TRP A 17 -6.25 -0.51 21.57
CA TRP A 17 -6.02 0.83 21.09
C TRP A 17 -6.45 1.00 19.63
N ILE A 18 -6.07 0.08 18.72
CA ILE A 18 -6.45 0.12 17.30
C ILE A 18 -7.97 0.10 17.14
N ILE A 19 -8.65 -0.84 17.82
CA ILE A 19 -10.11 -0.96 17.81
C ILE A 19 -10.76 0.37 18.19
N LYS A 20 -10.28 0.99 19.27
CA LYS A 20 -10.82 2.26 19.77
C LYS A 20 -10.48 3.44 18.85
N ALA A 21 -9.25 3.53 18.37
CA ALA A 21 -8.77 4.66 17.57
C ALA A 21 -9.44 4.70 16.18
N ALA A 22 -9.61 3.52 15.55
CA ALA A 22 -10.21 3.38 14.24
C ALA A 22 -11.73 3.12 14.27
N HIS A 23 -12.34 3.04 15.46
CA HIS A 23 -13.78 2.75 15.65
C HIS A 23 -14.22 1.46 14.95
N LEU A 24 -13.38 0.42 15.02
CA LEU A 24 -13.61 -0.86 14.33
C LEU A 24 -14.34 -1.88 15.23
N PRO A 25 -15.09 -2.83 14.65
CA PRO A 25 -15.56 -4.01 15.37
C PRO A 25 -14.41 -4.84 15.97
N GLU A 26 -14.67 -5.56 17.06
CA GLU A 26 -13.62 -6.36 17.72
C GLU A 26 -13.05 -7.47 16.83
N ASP A 27 -13.88 -8.10 16.01
CA ASP A 27 -13.52 -9.18 15.09
C ASP A 27 -12.73 -8.69 13.87
N TYR A 28 -12.67 -7.38 13.64
CA TYR A 28 -11.91 -6.76 12.55
C TYR A 28 -10.43 -6.60 12.89
N VAL A 29 -10.07 -6.83 14.16
CA VAL A 29 -8.69 -6.76 14.63
C VAL A 29 -8.32 -8.07 15.29
N PHE A 30 -7.50 -8.90 14.63
CA PHE A 30 -7.14 -10.22 15.11
C PHE A 30 -5.65 -10.49 15.02
N PHE A 31 -5.13 -11.18 16.03
CA PHE A 31 -3.73 -11.56 16.11
C PHE A 31 -3.51 -12.96 15.54
N LYS A 32 -2.47 -13.12 14.73
CA LYS A 32 -2.07 -14.41 14.17
C LYS A 32 -0.57 -14.60 14.35
N LYS A 33 -0.21 -15.74 14.94
CA LYS A 33 1.19 -16.11 15.14
C LYS A 33 1.89 -16.48 13.83
N LYS A 34 3.21 -16.41 13.85
CA LYS A 34 4.09 -16.88 12.79
C LYS A 34 3.77 -18.33 12.41
N GLU A 35 3.56 -18.57 11.12
CA GLU A 35 3.40 -19.90 10.54
C GLU A 35 4.60 -20.22 9.63
N LYS A 36 4.76 -21.47 9.21
CA LYS A 36 5.88 -21.86 8.32
C LYS A 36 5.74 -21.29 6.91
N THR A 37 4.53 -20.98 6.48
CA THR A 37 4.17 -20.54 5.13
C THR A 37 3.04 -19.52 5.18
N GLY A 38 2.83 -18.77 4.10
CA GLY A 38 1.72 -17.84 3.99
C GLY A 38 2.00 -16.46 4.58
N ILE A 39 0.95 -15.70 4.84
CA ILE A 39 1.02 -14.27 5.16
C ILE A 39 1.71 -13.94 6.49
N THR A 40 1.90 -14.91 7.39
CA THR A 40 2.65 -14.74 8.65
C THR A 40 4.00 -15.45 8.66
N ALA A 41 4.53 -15.87 7.50
CA ALA A 41 5.83 -16.56 7.42
C ALA A 41 7.00 -15.75 8.02
N ASN A 42 6.86 -14.42 8.04
CA ASN A 42 7.89 -13.48 8.47
C ASN A 42 7.63 -12.88 9.87
N GLY A 43 6.87 -13.56 10.74
CA GLY A 43 6.64 -13.12 12.12
C GLY A 43 5.17 -12.99 12.48
N ASP A 44 4.91 -12.81 13.77
CA ASP A 44 3.58 -12.56 14.32
C ASP A 44 2.98 -11.27 13.77
N ARG A 45 1.68 -11.31 13.47
CA ARG A 45 0.96 -10.17 12.90
C ARG A 45 -0.33 -9.88 13.64
N LEU A 46 -0.65 -8.60 13.71
CA LEU A 46 -1.98 -8.12 14.05
C LEU A 46 -2.62 -7.61 12.76
N PHE A 47 -3.66 -8.31 12.33
CA PHE A 47 -4.41 -8.01 11.14
C PHE A 47 -5.55 -7.06 11.47
N VAL A 48 -5.69 -6.02 10.66
CA VAL A 48 -6.73 -4.99 10.76
C VAL A 48 -7.50 -4.99 9.45
N VAL A 49 -8.78 -5.30 9.49
CA VAL A 49 -9.67 -5.16 8.35
C VAL A 49 -9.93 -3.66 8.13
N CYS A 50 -9.32 -3.10 7.09
CA CYS A 50 -9.39 -1.67 6.75
C CYS A 50 -10.64 -1.33 5.93
N ALA A 51 -11.12 -2.28 5.13
CA ALA A 51 -12.38 -2.15 4.41
C ALA A 51 -12.97 -3.52 4.09
N GLU A 52 -14.29 -3.57 3.92
CA GLU A 52 -15.01 -4.73 3.44
C GLU A 52 -15.80 -4.32 2.20
N THR A 53 -15.64 -5.10 1.15
CA THR A 53 -16.26 -4.88 -0.16
C THR A 53 -16.91 -6.17 -0.63
N ASP A 54 -17.76 -6.09 -1.66
CA ASP A 54 -18.35 -7.28 -2.28
C ASP A 54 -17.29 -8.26 -2.82
N SER A 55 -16.09 -7.75 -3.14
CA SER A 55 -14.93 -8.53 -3.59
C SER A 55 -14.08 -9.13 -2.45
N GLY A 56 -14.40 -8.83 -1.18
CA GLY A 56 -13.68 -9.34 -0.01
C GLY A 56 -13.21 -8.25 0.96
N LYS A 57 -12.34 -8.65 1.89
CA LYS A 57 -11.79 -7.80 2.96
C LYS A 57 -10.39 -7.33 2.62
N ASP A 58 -10.17 -6.02 2.76
CA ASP A 58 -8.86 -5.41 2.76
C ASP A 58 -8.26 -5.50 4.15
N ILE A 59 -7.08 -6.10 4.26
CA ILE A 59 -6.46 -6.38 5.55
C ILE A 59 -5.05 -5.80 5.58
N CYS A 60 -4.82 -4.89 6.52
CA CYS A 60 -3.48 -4.43 6.87
C CYS A 60 -2.86 -5.36 7.90
N GLY A 61 -1.65 -5.85 7.65
CA GLY A 61 -0.91 -6.70 8.58
C GLY A 61 0.20 -5.93 9.27
N ILE A 62 0.08 -5.73 10.58
CA ILE A 62 1.05 -5.02 11.41
C ILE A 62 2.03 -6.03 12.00
N PHE A 63 3.34 -5.81 11.82
CA PHE A 63 4.41 -6.66 12.39
C PHE A 63 4.59 -6.35 13.88
N VAL A 64 4.02 -7.19 14.74
CA VAL A 64 3.94 -6.87 16.18
C VAL A 64 5.25 -7.18 16.91
N GLU A 65 6.01 -8.18 16.44
CA GLU A 65 7.33 -8.50 17.00
C GLU A 65 8.29 -7.30 16.93
N GLU A 66 8.35 -6.64 15.77
CA GLU A 66 9.19 -5.45 15.56
C GLU A 66 8.76 -4.28 16.45
N LEU A 67 7.45 -4.00 16.51
CA LEU A 67 6.91 -2.96 17.40
C LEU A 67 7.22 -3.24 18.88
N TYR A 68 7.18 -4.51 19.30
CA TYR A 68 7.51 -4.89 20.67
C TYR A 68 9.01 -4.78 20.96
N GLN A 69 9.88 -5.12 20.00
CA GLN A 69 11.32 -4.89 20.13
C GLN A 69 11.62 -3.40 20.34
N ASP A 70 11.03 -2.53 19.51
CA ASP A 70 11.15 -1.07 19.66
C ASP A 70 10.68 -0.58 21.04
N TYR A 71 9.58 -1.16 21.56
CA TYR A 71 9.07 -0.86 22.90
C TYR A 71 10.07 -1.25 24.00
N VAL A 72 10.66 -2.45 23.89
CA VAL A 72 11.66 -2.95 24.84
C VAL A 72 12.94 -2.11 24.80
N GLU A 73 13.30 -1.58 23.63
CA GLU A 73 14.44 -0.68 23.42
C GLU A 73 14.18 0.76 23.89
N GLY A 74 12.94 1.09 24.26
CA GLY A 74 12.58 2.33 24.94
C GLY A 74 11.64 3.24 24.16
N THR A 75 11.14 2.81 22.99
CA THR A 75 10.09 3.55 22.27
C THR A 75 8.81 3.54 23.10
N SER A 76 8.20 4.71 23.32
CA SER A 76 6.97 4.80 24.11
C SER A 76 5.78 4.19 23.37
N MET A 77 4.75 3.78 24.13
CA MET A 77 3.51 3.26 23.54
C MET A 77 2.86 4.31 22.63
N GLU A 78 2.88 5.58 23.00
CA GLU A 78 2.29 6.67 22.23
C GLU A 78 2.96 6.82 20.84
N ASN A 79 4.27 6.62 20.76
CA ASN A 79 5.00 6.67 19.49
C ASN A 79 4.71 5.44 18.60
N ILE A 80 4.58 4.26 19.22
CA ILE A 80 4.17 3.02 18.52
C ILE A 80 2.75 3.17 17.98
N GLU A 81 1.83 3.67 18.80
CA GLU A 81 0.45 3.98 18.44
C GLU A 81 0.38 4.98 17.30
N ALA A 82 1.16 6.06 17.34
CA ALA A 82 1.25 7.06 16.27
C ALA A 82 1.79 6.46 14.95
N ARG A 83 2.79 5.59 15.01
CA ARG A 83 3.33 4.88 13.84
C ARG A 83 2.28 3.97 13.21
N VAL A 84 1.63 3.15 14.02
CA VAL A 84 0.55 2.27 13.58
C VAL A 84 -0.61 3.06 13.00
N LYS A 85 -0.97 4.20 13.59
CA LYS A 85 -1.99 5.09 13.02
C LYS A 85 -1.62 5.52 11.60
N CYS A 86 -0.38 5.98 11.42
CA CYS A 86 0.10 6.44 10.13
C CYS A 86 0.04 5.31 9.08
N ASP A 87 0.45 4.10 9.44
CA ASP A 87 0.40 2.94 8.55
C ASP A 87 -1.04 2.55 8.19
N LEU A 88 -1.96 2.58 9.15
CA LEU A 88 -3.38 2.31 8.93
C LEU A 88 -4.05 3.38 8.07
N ASP A 89 -3.77 4.66 8.32
CA ASP A 89 -4.27 5.77 7.50
C ASP A 89 -3.77 5.63 6.06
N ARG A 90 -2.50 5.26 5.87
CA ARG A 90 -1.94 5.00 4.53
C ARG A 90 -2.62 3.83 3.83
N ALA A 91 -2.80 2.71 4.53
CA ALA A 91 -3.47 1.53 3.98
C ALA A 91 -4.95 1.81 3.64
N GLY A 92 -5.66 2.53 4.51
CA GLY A 92 -7.05 2.94 4.30
C GLY A 92 -7.23 3.83 3.06
N ASN A 93 -6.24 4.67 2.76
CA ASN A 93 -6.24 5.55 1.61
C ASN A 93 -5.83 4.87 0.28
N MET A 94 -5.51 3.56 0.25
CA MET A 94 -5.14 2.84 -0.99
C MET A 94 -6.35 2.29 -1.76
N GLU A 95 -7.41 3.07 -1.87
CA GLU A 95 -8.75 2.68 -2.33
C GLU A 95 -8.76 1.94 -3.67
N ASN A 96 -7.98 2.41 -4.65
CA ASN A 96 -8.04 1.86 -6.01
C ASN A 96 -7.28 0.54 -6.17
N THR A 97 -6.44 0.18 -5.19
CA THR A 97 -5.67 -1.07 -5.24
C THR A 97 -6.56 -2.31 -5.04
N ARG A 98 -7.75 -2.11 -4.46
CA ARG A 98 -8.82 -3.11 -4.30
C ARG A 98 -9.31 -3.68 -5.63
N TYR A 99 -9.24 -2.88 -6.68
CA TYR A 99 -9.82 -3.20 -7.98
C TYR A 99 -8.78 -3.70 -8.98
N LEU A 100 -7.55 -3.99 -8.55
CA LEU A 100 -6.48 -4.43 -9.46
C LEU A 100 -6.83 -5.68 -10.28
N ASN A 101 -7.76 -6.52 -9.83
CA ASN A 101 -8.22 -7.70 -10.58
C ASN A 101 -9.46 -7.44 -11.46
N ASP A 102 -10.04 -6.24 -11.42
CA ASP A 102 -11.24 -5.84 -12.16
C ASP A 102 -10.90 -4.65 -13.07
N TYR A 103 -10.64 -4.93 -14.35
CA TYR A 103 -10.18 -3.92 -15.30
C TYR A 103 -11.14 -2.72 -15.39
N GLU A 104 -12.45 -2.98 -15.45
CA GLU A 104 -13.45 -1.93 -15.63
C GLU A 104 -13.45 -0.93 -14.48
N LYS A 105 -13.16 -1.41 -13.27
CA LYS A 105 -13.06 -0.54 -12.08
C LYS A 105 -11.72 0.17 -11.97
N VAL A 106 -10.61 -0.45 -12.40
CA VAL A 106 -9.28 0.16 -12.25
C VAL A 106 -8.87 1.05 -13.43
N ARG A 107 -9.46 0.87 -14.62
CA ARG A 107 -9.04 1.52 -15.86
C ARG A 107 -8.94 3.04 -15.74
N GLU A 108 -9.88 3.69 -15.03
CA GLU A 108 -9.91 5.16 -14.88
C GLU A 108 -8.86 5.69 -13.90
N HIS A 109 -8.20 4.79 -13.16
CA HIS A 109 -7.16 5.10 -12.18
C HIS A 109 -5.75 4.74 -12.69
N LEU A 110 -5.64 4.17 -13.90
CA LEU A 110 -4.37 3.89 -14.53
C LEU A 110 -3.75 5.16 -15.11
N PHE A 111 -2.43 5.32 -14.98
CA PHE A 111 -1.68 6.43 -15.57
C PHE A 111 -0.26 6.01 -15.95
N LEU A 112 0.42 6.88 -16.71
CA LEU A 112 1.77 6.66 -17.22
C LEU A 112 2.79 7.46 -16.42
N GLY A 113 3.88 6.80 -16.05
CA GLY A 113 5.08 7.41 -15.48
C GLY A 113 6.28 7.19 -16.40
N LEU A 114 7.23 8.12 -16.38
CA LEU A 114 8.45 8.03 -17.18
C LEU A 114 9.63 7.65 -16.28
N LEU A 115 10.34 6.60 -16.65
CA LEU A 115 11.57 6.17 -15.98
C LEU A 115 12.71 6.13 -16.99
N ASN A 116 13.93 6.45 -16.53
CA ASN A 116 15.10 6.13 -17.32
C ASN A 116 15.30 4.61 -17.32
N LEU A 117 15.38 4.03 -18.52
CA LEU A 117 15.41 2.58 -18.75
C LEU A 117 16.60 1.94 -18.03
N GLU A 118 17.81 2.45 -18.27
CA GLU A 118 19.05 1.88 -17.72
C GLU A 118 19.10 1.96 -16.19
N LYS A 119 18.76 3.12 -15.62
CA LYS A 119 18.82 3.35 -14.17
C LYS A 119 17.81 2.50 -13.39
N HIS A 120 16.70 2.09 -14.02
CA HIS A 120 15.61 1.37 -13.34
C HIS A 120 15.39 -0.05 -13.89
N ARG A 121 16.38 -0.66 -14.58
CA ARG A 121 16.25 -2.02 -15.15
C ARG A 121 15.73 -3.06 -14.17
N HIS A 122 16.19 -3.00 -12.92
CA HIS A 122 15.78 -3.97 -11.90
C HIS A 122 14.29 -3.83 -11.53
N GLU A 123 13.78 -2.60 -11.47
CA GLU A 123 12.38 -2.34 -11.14
C GLU A 123 11.43 -2.54 -12.33
N LEU A 124 11.97 -2.53 -13.56
CA LEU A 124 11.20 -2.73 -14.80
C LEU A 124 11.01 -4.20 -15.16
N LYS A 125 11.70 -5.13 -14.47
CA LYS A 125 11.74 -6.56 -14.81
C LYS A 125 10.35 -7.19 -14.99
N ASN A 126 9.40 -6.83 -14.12
CA ASN A 126 8.03 -7.35 -14.15
C ASN A 126 6.99 -6.24 -14.42
N ALA A 127 7.42 -5.08 -14.92
CA ALA A 127 6.56 -3.93 -15.10
C ALA A 127 5.89 -3.95 -16.48
N VAL A 128 4.72 -3.32 -16.57
CA VAL A 128 4.08 -3.02 -17.87
C VAL A 128 4.64 -1.70 -18.40
N TYR A 129 5.38 -1.73 -19.51
CA TYR A 129 5.92 -0.53 -20.12
C TYR A 129 6.19 -0.66 -21.63
N LYS A 130 6.34 0.50 -22.28
CA LYS A 130 6.86 0.64 -23.65
C LYS A 130 8.10 1.52 -23.63
N THR A 131 9.04 1.26 -24.53
CA THR A 131 10.29 2.02 -24.62
C THR A 131 10.20 3.09 -25.69
N MET A 132 10.84 4.23 -25.44
CA MET A 132 11.08 5.29 -26.41
C MET A 132 12.46 5.88 -26.14
N GLY A 133 13.45 5.45 -26.94
CA GLY A 133 14.85 5.76 -26.68
C GLY A 133 15.32 5.14 -25.35
N ASP A 134 15.87 5.96 -24.46
CA ASP A 134 16.33 5.60 -23.12
C ASP A 134 15.24 5.74 -22.04
N ILE A 135 14.00 6.01 -22.44
CA ILE A 135 12.86 6.20 -21.55
C ILE A 135 11.96 4.96 -21.59
N ALA A 136 11.57 4.47 -20.41
CA ALA A 136 10.48 3.54 -20.21
C ALA A 136 9.21 4.33 -19.83
N ILE A 137 8.18 4.22 -20.66
CA ILE A 137 6.83 4.71 -20.41
C ILE A 137 6.10 3.58 -19.67
N THR A 138 6.02 3.68 -18.35
CA THR A 138 5.59 2.63 -17.44
C THR A 138 4.18 2.88 -16.92
N LEU A 139 3.38 1.82 -16.81
CA LEU A 139 2.03 1.85 -16.30
C LEU A 139 2.00 1.81 -14.77
N TYR A 140 1.18 2.68 -14.20
CA TYR A 140 0.92 2.78 -12.77
C TYR A 140 -0.58 2.82 -12.51
N VAL A 141 -0.98 2.42 -11.31
CA VAL A 141 -2.31 2.71 -10.77
C VAL A 141 -2.17 3.80 -9.70
N HIS A 142 -3.04 4.80 -9.76
CA HIS A 142 -3.22 5.75 -8.67
C HIS A 142 -3.83 5.02 -7.49
N ALA A 143 -3.03 4.70 -6.46
CA ALA A 143 -3.49 3.92 -5.33
C ALA A 143 -4.36 4.77 -4.39
N GLY A 144 -4.05 6.06 -4.23
CA GLY A 144 -4.71 6.92 -3.26
C GLY A 144 -4.13 8.33 -3.17
N THR A 145 -4.86 9.23 -2.52
CA THR A 145 -4.43 10.61 -2.28
C THR A 145 -3.99 10.80 -0.83
N LEU A 146 -2.83 11.44 -0.63
CA LEU A 146 -2.33 11.91 0.66
C LEU A 146 -2.32 13.44 0.68
N LYS A 147 -2.13 14.04 1.87
CA LYS A 147 -2.15 15.50 2.04
C LYS A 147 -1.23 16.27 1.09
N ASP A 148 -0.07 15.69 0.76
CA ASP A 148 0.97 16.33 -0.06
C ASP A 148 1.26 15.62 -1.39
N GLY A 149 0.35 14.76 -1.87
CA GLY A 149 0.52 14.10 -3.16
C GLY A 149 -0.31 12.85 -3.34
N ILE A 150 0.12 12.00 -4.28
CA ILE A 150 -0.51 10.74 -4.58
C ILE A 150 0.37 9.56 -4.17
N THR A 151 -0.25 8.47 -3.75
CA THR A 151 0.37 7.15 -3.67
C THR A 151 0.00 6.38 -4.92
N TYR A 152 0.96 5.65 -5.48
CA TYR A 152 0.76 4.86 -6.69
C TYR A 152 1.52 3.54 -6.63
N LEU A 153 1.05 2.56 -7.39
CA LEU A 153 1.70 1.26 -7.55
C LEU A 153 2.04 1.02 -9.02
N LYS A 154 3.22 0.46 -9.25
CA LYS A 154 3.63 0.03 -10.59
C LYS A 154 2.83 -1.21 -10.97
N VAL A 155 2.17 -1.18 -12.12
CA VAL A 155 1.40 -2.33 -12.59
C VAL A 155 2.38 -3.40 -13.05
N ARG A 156 2.22 -4.60 -12.51
CA ARG A 156 3.02 -5.75 -12.91
C ARG A 156 2.38 -6.48 -14.09
N SER A 157 3.19 -7.15 -14.90
CA SER A 157 2.74 -7.86 -16.10
C SER A 157 1.69 -8.93 -15.83
N GLU A 158 1.67 -9.55 -14.64
CA GLU A 158 0.68 -10.58 -14.29
C GLU A 158 -0.77 -10.04 -14.28
N TYR A 159 -0.95 -8.73 -14.09
CA TYR A 159 -2.28 -8.12 -14.15
C TYR A 159 -2.80 -8.00 -15.58
N LEU A 160 -1.95 -7.88 -16.60
CA LEU A 160 -2.39 -7.91 -18.00
C LEU A 160 -3.03 -9.26 -18.35
N GLU A 161 -2.42 -10.36 -17.89
CA GLU A 161 -2.97 -11.71 -18.06
C GLU A 161 -4.33 -11.85 -17.38
N THR A 162 -4.46 -11.27 -16.18
CA THR A 162 -5.72 -11.27 -15.42
C THR A 162 -6.82 -10.47 -16.12
N TRP A 163 -6.48 -9.33 -16.72
CA TRP A 163 -7.42 -8.49 -17.45
C TRP A 163 -7.77 -9.04 -18.84
N GLY A 164 -6.96 -9.95 -19.38
CA GLY A 164 -7.15 -10.48 -20.74
C GLY A 164 -6.97 -9.42 -21.83
N LEU A 165 -6.12 -8.42 -21.58
CA LEU A 165 -5.90 -7.28 -22.47
C LEU A 165 -4.45 -7.19 -22.94
N GLU A 166 -4.28 -6.65 -24.14
CA GLU A 166 -2.96 -6.36 -24.68
C GLU A 166 -2.37 -5.10 -24.05
N LYS A 167 -1.03 -5.11 -23.94
CA LYS A 167 -0.29 -4.01 -23.30
C LYS A 167 -0.58 -2.64 -23.92
N ASP A 168 -0.61 -2.56 -25.25
CA ASP A 168 -0.71 -1.28 -25.95
C ASP A 168 -2.10 -0.64 -25.77
N ASP A 169 -3.15 -1.44 -25.62
CA ASP A 169 -4.52 -0.96 -25.33
C ASP A 169 -4.58 -0.32 -23.94
N VAL A 170 -4.04 -1.00 -22.93
CA VAL A 170 -4.03 -0.49 -21.55
C VAL A 170 -3.17 0.78 -21.42
N LEU A 171 -2.04 0.85 -22.13
CA LEU A 171 -1.20 2.05 -22.17
C LEU A 171 -1.92 3.22 -22.85
N HIS A 172 -2.74 2.95 -23.87
CA HIS A 172 -3.56 3.97 -24.53
C HIS A 172 -4.62 4.54 -23.59
N ASP A 173 -5.35 3.68 -22.88
CA ASP A 173 -6.36 4.10 -21.90
C ASP A 173 -5.74 4.95 -20.78
N ALA A 174 -4.57 4.54 -20.28
CA ALA A 174 -3.84 5.25 -19.23
C ALA A 174 -3.30 6.62 -19.66
N LEU A 175 -3.09 6.86 -20.97
CA LEU A 175 -2.53 8.11 -21.47
C LEU A 175 -3.43 9.31 -21.14
N LEU A 176 -4.74 9.18 -21.39
CA LEU A 176 -5.70 10.26 -21.13
C LEU A 176 -5.85 10.53 -19.63
N ASN A 177 -5.84 9.47 -18.82
CA ASN A 177 -5.91 9.56 -17.37
C ASN A 177 -4.66 10.23 -16.78
N SER A 178 -3.50 10.07 -17.42
CA SER A 178 -2.24 10.69 -16.97
C SER A 178 -2.36 12.20 -16.86
N TYR A 179 -3.01 12.85 -17.83
CA TYR A 179 -3.26 14.29 -17.79
C TYR A 179 -4.15 14.71 -16.62
N ARG A 180 -5.14 13.87 -16.27
CA ARG A 180 -6.10 14.15 -15.18
C ARG A 180 -5.46 13.92 -13.81
N ILE A 181 -4.71 12.83 -13.66
CA ILE A 181 -4.11 12.39 -12.39
C ILE A 181 -2.85 13.20 -12.07
N LEU A 182 -1.98 13.41 -13.05
CA LEU A 182 -0.75 14.17 -12.89
C LEU A 182 -0.92 15.59 -13.43
N SER A 183 -1.78 16.37 -12.77
CA SER A 183 -1.98 17.78 -13.11
C SER A 183 -0.64 18.51 -13.27
N PRO A 184 -0.46 19.34 -14.33
CA PRO A 184 0.79 20.03 -14.58
C PRO A 184 1.26 20.83 -13.37
N ARG A 185 2.53 20.66 -13.00
CA ARG A 185 3.16 21.46 -11.94
C ARG A 185 3.79 22.69 -12.54
N ILE A 186 3.39 23.86 -12.05
CA ILE A 186 4.00 25.14 -12.41
C ILE A 186 5.14 25.39 -11.41
N TYR A 187 6.37 25.37 -11.92
CA TYR A 187 7.54 25.72 -11.13
C TYR A 187 7.93 27.17 -11.46
N ASP A 188 7.97 28.05 -10.46
CA ASP A 188 8.58 29.37 -10.59
C ASP A 188 10.10 29.21 -10.37
N PHE A 189 10.86 29.20 -11.46
CA PHE A 189 12.32 29.09 -11.43
C PHE A 189 13.01 30.44 -11.17
N LYS A 190 12.43 31.30 -10.34
CA LYS A 190 13.14 32.49 -9.85
C LYS A 190 14.29 32.05 -8.95
N LYS A 191 15.51 32.37 -9.42
CA LYS A 191 16.74 32.32 -8.64
C LYS A 191 16.71 33.34 -7.52
#